data_AF-A0A7S1FW90-F1
#
_entry.id   AF-A0A7S1FW90-F1
#
_cell.length_a   1.000
_cell.length_b   1.000
_cell.length_c   1.000
_cell.angle_alpha   90.00
_cell.angle_beta   90.00
_cell.angle_gamma   90.00
#
_symmetry.space_group_name_H-M   'P 1'
#
loop_
_entity.id
_entity.type
_entity.pdbx_description
1 polymer ?
#
loop_
_entity_poly.entity_id
_entity_poly.type
_entity_poly.pdbx_seq_one_letter_code
_entity_poly.pdbx_strand_id
1 'polypeptide(L)'
;GQPEKQILFEPVFAEYIQAASGKAIYGFNVLLSSADSPATVAGNQVWLPGWLEAINSGKNDLFLKIGPGDFLVHHAIALGLHVTTLILVKGALDARGSKLMPDKKDFGYSFPCDGPGRGGTCDISAWDAFYLAMFWMLNTISWTTFYWHWKHMTIWGGNPGQFNESSNYIMGWLRDYLWLNSSPLINGYNAFGMNNLSVWAWMFLFAHLIWATGFMFLISWRGYWQELIETLVWAHERTPLANLIRWRDKPVALSIVQARLVGLVHFSVGFILTFAAFLVGSTTGKF
;
A
#
# COMPACT_ATOMS: atom_id res chain seq x y z
N GLY A 1 -1.36 -3.93 29.70
CA GLY A 1 -0.40 -4.88 30.27
C GLY A 1 -1.06 -6.19 30.65
N GLN A 2 -1.87 -6.77 29.77
CA GLN A 2 -2.47 -8.11 29.90
C GLN A 2 -2.44 -8.78 28.51
N PRO A 3 -1.23 -9.03 27.95
CA PRO A 3 -1.08 -9.57 26.59
C PRO A 3 -1.73 -10.95 26.42
N GLU A 4 -1.86 -11.73 27.48
CA GLU A 4 -2.52 -13.04 27.51
C GLU A 4 -4.02 -12.99 27.21
N LYS A 5 -4.65 -11.81 27.33
CA LYS A 5 -6.07 -11.61 26.98
C LYS A 5 -6.31 -11.29 25.51
N GLN A 6 -5.25 -11.20 24.71
CA GLN A 6 -5.38 -11.01 23.28
C GLN A 6 -6.04 -12.24 22.65
N ILE A 7 -6.87 -12.00 21.63
CA ILE A 7 -7.46 -13.07 20.84
C ILE A 7 -6.48 -13.40 19.71
N LEU A 8 -5.85 -14.56 19.82
CA LEU A 8 -4.86 -15.05 18.86
C LEU A 8 -5.45 -16.26 18.13
N PHE A 9 -5.64 -16.14 16.82
CA PHE A 9 -6.15 -17.21 15.98
C PHE A 9 -4.99 -17.84 15.22
N GLU A 10 -4.78 -19.15 15.41
CA GLU A 10 -3.80 -19.87 14.60
C GLU A 10 -4.31 -20.06 13.16
N PRO A 11 -3.47 -19.86 12.13
CA PRO A 11 -3.84 -20.04 10.73
C PRO A 11 -3.85 -21.54 10.34
N VAL A 12 -4.62 -22.36 11.06
CA VAL A 12 -4.62 -23.83 10.96
C VAL A 12 -4.77 -24.35 9.52
N PHE A 13 -5.57 -23.69 8.68
CA PHE A 13 -5.70 -24.08 7.26
C PHE A 13 -4.41 -23.87 6.46
N ALA A 14 -3.67 -22.80 6.73
CA ALA A 14 -2.40 -22.56 6.07
C ALA A 14 -1.30 -23.45 6.66
N GLU A 15 -1.31 -23.71 7.96
CA GLU A 15 -0.39 -24.68 8.60
C GLU A 15 -0.61 -26.10 8.05
N TYR A 16 -1.86 -26.49 7.83
CA TYR A 16 -2.22 -27.73 7.16
C TYR A 16 -1.63 -27.81 5.75
N ILE A 17 -1.66 -26.74 4.96
CA ILE A 17 -1.03 -26.71 3.63
C ILE A 17 0.48 -26.89 3.73
N GLN A 18 1.13 -26.24 4.70
CA GLN A 18 2.57 -26.43 4.93
C GLN A 18 2.89 -27.87 5.32
N ALA A 19 2.10 -28.48 6.20
CA ALA A 19 2.29 -29.87 6.61
C ALA A 19 1.98 -30.86 5.47
N ALA A 20 0.91 -30.65 4.72
CA ALA A 20 0.61 -31.41 3.51
C ALA A 20 1.74 -31.37 2.49
N SER A 21 2.53 -30.29 2.49
CA SER A 21 3.73 -30.10 1.68
C SER A 21 4.99 -30.73 2.30
N GLY A 22 4.90 -31.40 3.46
CA GLY A 22 6.03 -32.11 4.08
C GLY A 22 6.71 -31.36 5.23
N LYS A 23 6.15 -30.24 5.67
CA LYS A 23 6.70 -29.48 6.80
C LYS A 23 6.29 -30.09 8.14
N ALA A 24 7.27 -30.58 8.90
CA ALA A 24 7.01 -31.37 10.11
C ALA A 24 6.67 -30.54 11.37
N ILE A 25 6.98 -29.23 11.39
CA ILE A 25 6.94 -28.41 12.62
C ILE A 25 5.56 -28.30 13.29
N TYR A 26 4.48 -28.48 12.54
CA TYR A 26 3.11 -28.36 13.05
C TYR A 26 2.52 -29.67 13.57
N GLY A 27 3.22 -30.81 13.37
CA GLY A 27 2.78 -32.11 13.89
C GLY A 27 1.53 -32.71 13.22
N PHE A 28 1.03 -32.13 12.12
CA PHE A 28 0.01 -32.79 11.30
C PHE A 28 0.63 -34.00 10.58
N ASN A 29 0.06 -35.18 10.75
CA ASN A 29 0.47 -36.41 10.06
C ASN A 29 -0.38 -36.60 8.78
N VAL A 30 -0.15 -35.77 7.75
CA VAL A 30 -0.99 -35.68 6.55
C VAL A 30 -0.16 -35.57 5.28
N LEU A 31 -0.56 -36.29 4.22
CA LEU A 31 0.11 -36.26 2.91
C LEU A 31 1.64 -36.38 3.04
N LEU A 32 2.41 -35.39 2.57
CA LEU A 32 3.88 -35.49 2.51
C LEU A 32 4.58 -35.40 3.87
N SER A 33 3.90 -34.97 4.95
CA SER A 33 4.46 -35.07 6.31
C SER A 33 4.24 -36.43 6.95
N SER A 34 3.45 -37.31 6.32
CA SER A 34 3.24 -38.68 6.76
C SER A 34 4.15 -39.64 5.99
N ALA A 35 4.98 -40.39 6.70
CA ALA A 35 5.92 -41.35 6.10
C ALA A 35 5.21 -42.46 5.30
N ASP A 36 4.04 -42.87 5.77
CA ASP A 36 3.28 -44.01 5.22
C ASP A 36 2.26 -43.58 4.13
N SER A 37 2.16 -42.29 3.85
CA SER A 37 1.24 -41.78 2.82
C SER A 37 1.64 -42.29 1.43
N PRO A 38 0.69 -42.74 0.60
CA PRO A 38 0.97 -43.11 -0.79
C PRO A 38 1.69 -42.02 -1.58
N ALA A 39 1.39 -40.74 -1.30
CA ALA A 39 2.05 -39.60 -1.94
C ALA A 39 3.54 -39.52 -1.57
N THR A 40 3.87 -39.80 -0.31
CA THR A 40 5.24 -39.82 0.21
C THR A 40 6.01 -40.99 -0.40
N VAL A 41 5.44 -42.19 -0.33
CA VAL A 41 6.07 -43.42 -0.85
C VAL A 41 6.37 -43.31 -2.34
N ALA A 42 5.43 -42.77 -3.13
CA ALA A 42 5.61 -42.58 -4.57
C ALA A 42 6.69 -41.54 -4.93
N GLY A 43 6.84 -40.48 -4.13
CA GLY A 43 7.79 -39.40 -4.38
C GLY A 43 9.21 -39.67 -3.87
N ASN A 44 9.39 -40.62 -2.94
CA ASN A 44 10.59 -40.76 -2.12
C ASN A 44 11.88 -41.09 -2.88
N GLN A 45 11.79 -41.65 -4.09
CA GLN A 45 12.96 -42.00 -4.91
C GLN A 45 13.26 -41.00 -6.04
N VAL A 46 12.55 -39.88 -6.09
CA VAL A 46 12.67 -38.91 -7.21
C VAL A 46 13.10 -37.53 -6.72
N TRP A 47 12.16 -36.70 -6.30
CA TRP A 47 12.39 -35.29 -5.91
C TRP A 47 12.16 -35.05 -4.42
N LEU A 48 11.46 -35.97 -3.75
CA LEU A 48 10.94 -35.75 -2.41
C LEU A 48 12.02 -35.62 -1.32
N PRO A 49 13.13 -36.39 -1.31
CA PRO A 49 14.16 -36.23 -0.27
C PRO A 49 14.75 -34.81 -0.24
N GLY A 50 15.13 -34.27 -1.40
CA GLY A 50 15.67 -32.91 -1.50
C GLY A 50 14.62 -31.84 -1.17
N TRP A 51 13.36 -32.07 -1.55
CA TRP A 51 12.25 -31.20 -1.15
C TRP A 51 12.03 -31.19 0.36
N LEU A 52 12.00 -32.36 1.01
CA LEU A 52 11.80 -32.50 2.45
C LEU A 52 12.96 -31.90 3.24
N GLU A 53 14.19 -32.03 2.75
CA GLU A 53 15.36 -31.34 3.31
C GLU A 53 15.17 -29.82 3.23
N ALA A 54 14.78 -29.30 2.06
CA ALA A 54 14.60 -27.87 1.85
C ALA A 54 13.47 -27.27 2.70
N ILE A 55 12.28 -27.88 2.72
CA ILE A 55 11.11 -27.33 3.42
C ILE A 55 11.22 -27.41 4.96
N ASN A 56 12.05 -28.33 5.47
CA ASN A 56 12.33 -28.46 6.91
C ASN A 56 13.63 -27.75 7.32
N SER A 57 14.38 -27.19 6.38
CA SER A 57 15.52 -26.34 6.69
C SER A 57 15.05 -24.99 7.24
N GLY A 58 15.46 -24.66 8.47
CA GLY A 58 15.20 -23.34 9.06
C GLY A 58 16.08 -22.21 8.52
N LYS A 59 16.81 -22.44 7.41
CA LYS A 59 17.81 -21.51 6.85
C LYS A 59 17.39 -20.88 5.52
N ASN A 60 16.17 -21.12 5.07
CA ASN A 60 15.63 -20.56 3.83
C ASN A 60 14.23 -19.99 4.06
N ASP A 61 13.67 -19.37 3.02
CA ASP A 61 12.33 -18.79 3.05
C ASP A 61 11.23 -19.72 2.50
N LEU A 62 11.55 -21.01 2.29
CA LEU A 62 10.62 -21.99 1.74
C LEU A 62 9.56 -22.35 2.79
N PHE A 63 8.33 -21.88 2.56
CA PHE A 63 7.22 -22.02 3.49
C PHE A 63 7.59 -21.58 4.91
N LEU A 64 7.90 -20.30 5.11
CA LEU A 64 8.19 -19.75 6.45
C LEU A 64 7.15 -20.17 7.49
N LYS A 65 7.59 -20.36 8.75
CA LYS A 65 6.64 -20.62 9.86
C LYS A 65 5.63 -19.47 9.94
N ILE A 66 4.37 -19.80 10.14
CA ILE A 66 3.27 -18.85 10.28
C ILE A 66 2.60 -19.01 11.65
N GLY A 67 1.92 -17.97 12.11
CA GLY A 67 1.17 -17.95 13.37
C GLY A 67 0.10 -16.85 13.40
N PRO A 68 -0.33 -16.40 14.59
CA PRO A 68 -1.48 -15.50 14.71
C PRO A 68 -1.32 -14.13 14.04
N GLY A 69 -0.10 -13.59 14.04
CA GLY A 69 0.21 -12.35 13.34
C GLY A 69 0.04 -12.46 11.83
N ASP A 70 0.46 -13.60 11.27
CA ASP A 70 0.26 -13.93 9.86
C ASP A 70 -1.22 -14.07 9.53
N PHE A 71 -2.01 -14.71 10.41
CA PHE A 71 -3.45 -14.84 10.23
C PHE A 71 -4.12 -13.46 10.07
N LEU A 72 -3.85 -12.53 10.99
CA LEU A 72 -4.49 -11.21 11.00
C LEU A 72 -4.13 -10.40 9.76
N VAL A 73 -2.87 -10.40 9.34
CA VAL A 73 -2.45 -9.61 8.17
C VAL A 73 -2.94 -10.21 6.85
N HIS A 74 -3.05 -11.54 6.74
CA HIS A 74 -3.69 -12.14 5.56
C HIS A 74 -5.18 -11.77 5.46
N HIS A 75 -5.88 -11.63 6.59
CA HIS A 75 -7.26 -11.11 6.59
C HIS A 75 -7.33 -9.62 6.22
N ALA A 76 -6.37 -8.81 6.66
CA ALA A 76 -6.26 -7.42 6.21
C ALA A 76 -5.99 -7.32 4.70
N ILE A 77 -5.10 -8.16 4.16
CA ILE A 77 -4.85 -8.24 2.71
C ILE A 77 -6.12 -8.68 1.97
N ALA A 78 -6.82 -9.70 2.48
CA ALA A 78 -8.09 -10.13 1.91
C ALA A 78 -9.13 -8.99 1.90
N LEU A 79 -9.27 -8.24 3.00
CA LEU A 79 -10.12 -7.06 3.06
C LEU A 79 -9.75 -6.06 1.95
N GLY A 80 -8.47 -5.70 1.83
CA GLY A 80 -7.99 -4.78 0.81
C GLY A 80 -8.31 -5.24 -0.61
N LEU A 81 -8.09 -6.53 -0.91
CA LEU A 81 -8.42 -7.13 -2.20
C LEU A 81 -9.92 -7.09 -2.51
N HIS A 82 -10.77 -7.45 -1.54
CA HIS A 82 -12.23 -7.45 -1.72
C HIS A 82 -12.77 -6.03 -1.91
N VAL A 83 -12.29 -5.06 -1.13
CA VAL A 83 -12.74 -3.67 -1.25
C VAL A 83 -12.26 -3.05 -2.56
N THR A 84 -11.00 -3.26 -2.95
CA THR A 84 -10.47 -2.78 -4.25
C THR A 84 -11.28 -3.36 -5.40
N THR A 85 -11.55 -4.67 -5.37
CA THR A 85 -12.37 -5.36 -6.38
C THR A 85 -13.80 -4.82 -6.40
N LEU A 86 -14.42 -4.62 -5.24
CA LEU A 86 -15.77 -4.07 -5.12
C LEU A 86 -15.87 -2.70 -5.82
N ILE A 87 -14.93 -1.79 -5.55
CA ILE A 87 -14.94 -0.45 -6.14
C ILE A 87 -14.83 -0.54 -7.68
N LEU A 88 -13.90 -1.35 -8.19
CA LEU A 88 -13.68 -1.51 -9.63
C LEU A 88 -14.88 -2.16 -10.32
N VAL A 89 -15.40 -3.27 -9.77
CA VAL A 89 -16.54 -4.00 -10.33
C VAL A 89 -17.79 -3.12 -10.31
N LYS A 90 -18.08 -2.45 -9.19
CA LYS A 90 -19.21 -1.54 -9.09
C LYS A 90 -19.06 -0.39 -10.09
N GLY A 91 -17.88 0.20 -10.21
CA GLY A 91 -17.57 1.25 -11.18
C GLY A 91 -17.85 0.82 -12.63
N ALA A 92 -17.50 -0.43 -12.98
CA ALA A 92 -17.74 -0.99 -14.29
C ALA A 92 -19.22 -1.32 -14.54
N LEU A 93 -19.90 -1.94 -13.58
CA LEU A 93 -21.32 -2.33 -13.71
C LEU A 93 -22.25 -1.10 -13.78
N ASP A 94 -21.97 -0.05 -13.01
CA ASP A 94 -22.74 1.19 -13.01
C ASP A 94 -22.28 2.20 -14.09
N ALA A 95 -21.33 1.83 -14.96
CA ALA A 95 -20.75 2.75 -15.94
C ALA A 95 -21.77 3.23 -16.97
N ARG A 96 -22.71 2.35 -17.36
CA ARG A 96 -23.73 2.68 -18.36
C ARG A 96 -24.89 3.49 -17.81
N GLY A 97 -25.12 3.41 -16.50
CA GLY A 97 -26.23 4.07 -15.82
C GLY A 97 -26.44 3.46 -14.43
N SER A 98 -26.96 4.26 -13.51
CA SER A 98 -27.44 3.82 -12.21
C SER A 98 -28.79 4.48 -11.92
N LYS A 99 -29.44 4.13 -10.80
CA LYS A 99 -30.70 4.80 -10.43
C LYS A 99 -30.55 6.32 -10.26
N LEU A 100 -29.39 6.78 -9.81
CA LEU A 100 -29.11 8.20 -9.58
C LEU A 100 -28.93 8.98 -10.90
N MET A 101 -28.21 8.37 -11.85
CA MET A 101 -27.93 8.90 -13.19
C MET A 101 -28.11 7.80 -14.24
N PRO A 102 -29.34 7.58 -14.74
CA PRO A 102 -29.65 6.46 -15.64
C PRO A 102 -28.99 6.55 -17.03
N ASP A 103 -28.69 7.76 -17.46
CA ASP A 103 -28.15 8.17 -18.76
C ASP A 103 -26.62 8.34 -18.75
N LYS A 104 -25.93 7.78 -17.75
CA LYS A 104 -24.47 7.94 -17.57
C LYS A 104 -23.64 7.59 -18.81
N LYS A 105 -24.06 6.57 -19.57
CA LYS A 105 -23.42 6.17 -20.84
C LYS A 105 -23.28 7.32 -21.84
N ASP A 106 -24.18 8.31 -21.80
CA ASP A 106 -24.22 9.41 -22.77
C ASP A 106 -23.15 10.48 -22.46
N PHE A 107 -22.56 10.45 -21.27
CA PHE A 107 -21.51 11.36 -20.79
C PHE A 107 -20.09 10.79 -20.92
N GLY A 108 -19.96 9.51 -21.30
CA GLY A 108 -18.68 8.83 -21.46
C GLY A 108 -18.03 8.38 -20.14
N TYR A 109 -16.75 8.01 -20.22
CA TYR A 109 -16.03 7.38 -19.11
C TYR A 109 -15.63 8.38 -18.00
N SER A 110 -15.23 9.59 -18.38
CA SER A 110 -14.64 10.59 -17.49
C SER A 110 -15.35 11.93 -17.64
N PHE A 111 -16.03 12.36 -16.57
CA PHE A 111 -16.75 13.62 -16.48
C PHE A 111 -16.84 14.04 -14.99
N PRO A 112 -16.99 15.34 -14.68
CA PRO A 112 -16.79 15.85 -13.32
C PRO A 112 -17.87 15.42 -12.31
N CYS A 113 -19.13 15.59 -12.69
CA CYS A 113 -20.36 15.27 -11.96
C CYS A 113 -21.59 15.54 -12.88
N ASP A 114 -22.79 15.23 -12.40
CA ASP A 114 -24.10 15.65 -12.96
C ASP A 114 -24.70 16.80 -12.11
N GLY A 115 -23.83 17.72 -11.66
CA GLY A 115 -24.21 18.89 -10.85
C GLY A 115 -24.59 18.60 -9.38
N PRO A 116 -24.93 19.65 -8.61
CA PRO A 116 -25.26 19.53 -7.18
C PRO A 116 -26.70 19.06 -6.92
N GLY A 117 -27.53 18.92 -7.96
CA GLY A 117 -28.90 18.44 -7.83
C GLY A 117 -28.99 17.00 -7.33
N ARG A 118 -30.22 16.51 -7.06
CA ARG A 118 -30.50 15.12 -6.64
C ARG A 118 -29.74 14.67 -5.37
N GLY A 119 -29.32 15.61 -4.52
CA GLY A 119 -28.53 15.34 -3.32
C GLY A 119 -27.00 15.38 -3.52
N GLY A 120 -26.53 15.66 -4.73
CA GLY A 120 -25.12 15.74 -5.09
C GLY A 120 -24.63 14.51 -5.86
N THR A 121 -23.87 14.74 -6.93
CA THR A 121 -23.38 13.69 -7.84
C THR A 121 -21.85 13.74 -8.02
N CYS A 122 -21.15 14.19 -6.98
CA CYS A 122 -19.69 14.17 -6.94
C CYS A 122 -19.19 12.72 -7.09
N ASP A 123 -18.08 12.55 -7.82
CA ASP A 123 -17.39 11.27 -8.01
C ASP A 123 -18.29 10.14 -8.58
N ILE A 124 -19.23 10.48 -9.48
CA ILE A 124 -20.23 9.53 -10.02
C ILE A 124 -19.77 8.78 -11.28
N SER A 125 -18.73 9.28 -11.98
CA SER A 125 -18.27 8.68 -13.24
C SER A 125 -17.55 7.35 -13.02
N ALA A 126 -17.42 6.55 -14.07
CA ALA A 126 -16.66 5.29 -13.98
C ALA A 126 -15.15 5.57 -13.76
N TRP A 127 -14.64 6.68 -14.30
CA TRP A 127 -13.28 7.15 -14.03
C TRP A 127 -13.07 7.47 -12.54
N ASP A 128 -14.07 8.03 -11.87
CA ASP A 128 -13.98 8.34 -10.43
C ASP A 128 -13.88 7.07 -9.57
N ALA A 129 -14.54 5.98 -9.99
CA ALA A 129 -14.36 4.67 -9.34
C ALA A 129 -12.94 4.13 -9.52
N PHE A 130 -12.32 4.30 -10.69
CA PHE A 130 -10.90 3.98 -10.89
C PHE A 130 -10.01 4.82 -9.95
N TYR A 131 -10.25 6.14 -9.89
CA TYR A 131 -9.52 7.05 -9.01
C TYR A 131 -9.61 6.63 -7.54
N LEU A 132 -10.80 6.24 -7.05
CA LEU A 132 -11.00 5.73 -5.69
C LEU A 132 -10.33 4.37 -5.46
N ALA A 133 -10.39 3.48 -6.44
CA ALA A 133 -9.77 2.15 -6.36
C ALA A 133 -8.24 2.23 -6.24
N MET A 134 -7.61 3.25 -6.83
CA MET A 134 -6.15 3.43 -6.74
C MET A 134 -5.66 3.66 -5.31
N PHE A 135 -6.42 4.38 -4.46
CA PHE A 135 -6.07 4.52 -3.03
C PHE A 135 -6.12 3.17 -2.30
N TRP A 136 -7.16 2.37 -2.56
CA TRP A 136 -7.30 1.05 -1.96
C TRP A 136 -6.25 0.06 -2.46
N MET A 137 -5.90 0.14 -3.74
CA MET A 137 -4.82 -0.66 -4.32
C MET A 137 -3.48 -0.31 -3.64
N LEU A 138 -3.09 0.97 -3.55
CA LEU A 138 -1.83 1.37 -2.90
C LEU A 138 -1.78 0.88 -1.44
N ASN A 139 -2.87 1.04 -0.70
CA ASN A 139 -2.98 0.61 0.67
C ASN A 139 -2.89 -0.94 0.82
N THR A 140 -3.57 -1.69 -0.05
CA THR A 140 -3.54 -3.17 -0.04
C THR A 140 -2.14 -3.71 -0.36
N ILE A 141 -1.48 -3.12 -1.36
CA ILE A 141 -0.10 -3.47 -1.71
C ILE A 141 0.82 -3.13 -0.54
N SER A 142 0.65 -1.98 0.11
CA SER A 142 1.45 -1.62 1.29
C SER A 142 1.28 -2.59 2.45
N TRP A 143 0.07 -3.03 2.78
CA TRP A 143 -0.12 -4.04 3.83
C TRP A 143 0.63 -5.34 3.49
N THR A 144 0.59 -5.75 2.22
CA THR A 144 1.29 -6.94 1.73
C THR A 144 2.81 -6.78 1.82
N THR A 145 3.37 -5.67 1.34
CA THR A 145 4.81 -5.43 1.34
C THR A 145 5.35 -5.12 2.73
N PHE A 146 4.58 -4.47 3.60
CA PHE A 146 4.95 -4.23 4.99
C PHE A 146 5.06 -5.56 5.74
N TYR A 147 4.08 -6.45 5.54
CA TYR A 147 4.11 -7.79 6.09
C TYR A 147 5.34 -8.56 5.64
N TRP A 148 5.54 -8.64 4.32
CA TRP A 148 6.66 -9.35 3.74
C TRP A 148 7.99 -8.82 4.29
N HIS A 149 8.18 -7.50 4.24
CA HIS A 149 9.43 -6.88 4.64
C HIS A 149 9.69 -7.05 6.15
N TRP A 150 8.70 -6.79 7.02
CA TRP A 150 8.91 -6.94 8.45
C TRP A 150 9.23 -8.39 8.83
N LYS A 151 8.49 -9.36 8.26
CA LYS A 151 8.73 -10.78 8.52
C LYS A 151 10.17 -11.17 8.17
N HIS A 152 10.65 -10.81 6.97
CA HIS A 152 12.01 -11.13 6.55
C HIS A 152 13.08 -10.38 7.36
N MET A 153 12.85 -9.10 7.70
CA MET A 153 13.76 -8.34 8.56
C MET A 153 13.99 -9.03 9.93
N THR A 154 12.94 -9.60 10.52
CA THR A 154 13.07 -10.33 11.79
C THR A 154 13.77 -11.68 11.65
N ILE A 155 13.60 -12.36 10.51
CA ILE A 155 14.29 -13.62 10.18
C ILE A 155 15.78 -13.36 9.96
N TRP A 156 16.12 -12.42 9.08
CA TRP A 156 17.51 -12.03 8.80
C TRP A 156 18.22 -11.47 10.03
N GLY A 157 17.48 -10.75 10.89
CA GLY A 157 17.98 -10.28 12.18
C GLY A 157 18.12 -11.35 13.27
N GLY A 158 17.78 -12.62 12.97
CA GLY A 158 17.91 -13.74 13.90
C GLY A 158 16.92 -13.73 15.07
N ASN A 159 15.88 -12.89 15.04
CA ASN A 159 14.86 -12.80 16.08
C ASN A 159 13.43 -12.82 15.49
N PRO A 160 13.00 -13.96 14.90
CA PRO A 160 11.64 -14.10 14.37
C PRO A 160 10.55 -14.00 15.45
N GLY A 161 10.90 -14.19 16.73
CA GLY A 161 9.99 -14.02 17.86
C GLY A 161 9.40 -12.61 17.96
N GLN A 162 10.18 -11.59 17.58
CA GLN A 162 9.71 -10.21 17.55
C GLN A 162 8.46 -10.03 16.66
N PHE A 163 8.48 -10.60 15.46
CA PHE A 163 7.31 -10.53 14.57
C PHE A 163 6.14 -11.29 15.18
N ASN A 164 6.37 -12.50 15.69
CA ASN A 164 5.32 -13.37 16.23
C ASN A 164 4.56 -12.73 17.40
N GLU A 165 5.25 -11.97 18.26
CA GLU A 165 4.65 -11.32 19.43
C GLU A 165 4.06 -9.94 19.08
N SER A 166 4.80 -9.12 18.34
CA SER A 166 4.41 -7.72 18.10
C SER A 166 3.43 -7.52 16.95
N SER A 167 3.33 -8.43 15.99
CA SER A 167 2.47 -8.23 14.80
C SER A 167 0.97 -8.39 15.10
N ASN A 168 0.60 -8.89 16.29
CA ASN A 168 -0.80 -9.10 16.70
C ASN A 168 -1.55 -7.80 17.05
N TYR A 169 -0.86 -6.66 17.12
CA TYR A 169 -1.47 -5.39 17.46
C TYR A 169 -0.79 -4.23 16.73
N ILE A 170 -1.57 -3.21 16.36
CA ILE A 170 -1.12 -2.11 15.48
C ILE A 170 0.08 -1.33 16.06
N MET A 171 0.18 -1.19 17.39
CA MET A 171 1.32 -0.51 18.00
C MET A 171 2.65 -1.24 17.77
N GLY A 172 2.65 -2.57 17.57
CA GLY A 172 3.86 -3.31 17.22
C GLY A 172 4.32 -2.94 15.81
N TRP A 173 3.40 -2.86 14.85
CA TRP A 173 3.71 -2.37 13.50
C TRP A 173 4.24 -0.94 13.50
N LEU A 174 3.71 -0.06 14.34
CA LEU A 174 4.20 1.31 14.44
C LEU A 174 5.60 1.38 15.07
N ARG A 175 5.77 0.76 16.25
CA ARG A 175 6.99 0.89 17.07
C ARG A 175 8.12 0.00 16.57
N ASP A 176 7.85 -1.28 16.41
CA ASP A 176 8.88 -2.31 16.19
C ASP A 176 9.19 -2.51 14.70
N TYR A 177 8.28 -2.07 13.82
CA TYR A 177 8.53 -2.05 12.38
C TYR A 177 8.89 -0.64 11.88
N LEU A 178 7.94 0.30 11.84
CA LEU A 178 8.16 1.59 11.18
C LEU A 178 9.21 2.43 11.92
N TRP A 179 9.01 2.68 13.21
CA TRP A 179 9.91 3.52 14.00
C TRP A 179 11.29 2.88 14.14
N LEU A 180 11.37 1.64 14.63
CA LEU A 180 12.64 0.97 14.90
C LEU A 180 13.51 0.82 13.64
N ASN A 181 12.91 0.46 12.50
CA ASN A 181 13.67 0.24 11.27
C ASN A 181 13.95 1.54 10.50
N SER A 182 13.30 2.66 10.83
CA SER A 182 13.66 3.96 10.24
C SER A 182 14.97 4.55 10.76
N SER A 183 15.50 4.04 11.89
CA SER A 183 16.67 4.64 12.55
C SER A 183 17.92 4.77 11.65
N PRO A 184 18.35 3.73 10.88
CA PRO A 184 19.49 3.89 9.97
C PRO A 184 19.20 4.88 8.84
N LEU A 185 17.98 4.84 8.28
CA LEU A 185 17.54 5.72 7.20
C LEU A 185 17.60 7.20 7.61
N ILE A 186 16.97 7.57 8.73
CA ILE A 186 16.89 8.98 9.14
C ILE A 186 18.24 9.54 9.61
N ASN A 187 19.20 8.68 9.92
CA ASN A 187 20.58 9.06 10.23
C ASN A 187 21.50 8.99 9.01
N GLY A 188 20.97 8.84 7.79
CA GLY A 188 21.76 8.88 6.56
C GLY A 188 22.54 10.20 6.39
N TYR A 189 22.01 11.29 6.93
CA TYR A 189 22.73 12.52 7.22
C TYR A 189 22.23 13.12 8.54
N ASN A 190 23.12 13.74 9.31
CA ASN A 190 22.80 14.43 10.55
C ASN A 190 23.79 15.58 10.79
N ALA A 191 23.70 16.26 11.94
CA ALA A 191 24.54 17.40 12.25
C ALA A 191 26.05 17.08 12.34
N PHE A 192 26.42 15.81 12.48
CA PHE A 192 27.79 15.35 12.64
C PHE A 192 28.42 14.83 11.35
N GLY A 193 27.62 14.55 10.32
CA GLY A 193 28.11 14.03 9.04
C GLY A 193 27.04 13.34 8.20
N MET A 194 27.49 12.63 7.17
CA MET A 194 26.64 11.89 6.23
C MET A 194 27.28 10.56 5.85
N ASN A 195 26.45 9.59 5.45
CA ASN A 195 26.88 8.29 4.93
C ASN A 195 26.19 7.98 3.59
N ASN A 196 26.41 6.76 3.08
CA ASN A 196 25.85 6.30 1.80
C ASN A 196 24.31 6.22 1.78
N LEU A 197 23.63 6.25 2.93
CA LEU A 197 22.17 6.30 3.02
C LEU A 197 21.59 7.72 2.90
N SER A 198 22.43 8.76 2.81
CA SER A 198 22.00 10.16 2.71
C SER A 198 21.03 10.42 1.54
N VAL A 199 21.24 9.79 0.38
CA VAL A 199 20.33 9.90 -0.76
C VAL A 199 18.94 9.33 -0.46
N TRP A 200 18.87 8.22 0.28
CA TRP A 200 17.62 7.60 0.68
C TRP A 200 16.91 8.42 1.75
N ALA A 201 17.65 8.98 2.71
CA ALA A 201 17.12 9.90 3.71
C ALA A 201 16.48 11.14 3.05
N TRP A 202 17.15 11.71 2.04
CA TRP A 202 16.63 12.85 1.28
C TRP A 202 15.40 12.46 0.47
N MET A 203 15.47 11.34 -0.25
CA MET A 203 14.35 10.81 -1.02
C MET A 203 13.13 10.54 -0.12
N PHE A 204 13.34 10.04 1.09
CA PHE A 204 12.28 9.77 2.06
C PHE A 204 11.53 11.05 2.43
N LEU A 205 12.22 12.14 2.77
CA LEU A 205 11.58 13.43 3.06
C LEU A 205 10.94 14.08 1.83
N PHE A 206 11.63 14.03 0.69
CA PHE A 206 11.10 14.55 -0.57
C PHE A 206 9.81 13.83 -0.99
N ALA A 207 9.75 12.51 -0.77
CA ALA A 207 8.57 11.72 -1.04
C ALA A 207 7.39 12.08 -0.12
N HIS A 208 7.65 12.37 1.17
CA HIS A 208 6.62 12.90 2.08
C HIS A 208 6.09 14.25 1.61
N LEU A 209 6.97 15.13 1.11
CA LEU A 209 6.57 16.41 0.52
C LEU A 209 5.66 16.20 -0.70
N ILE A 210 6.04 15.32 -1.63
CA ILE A 210 5.22 15.02 -2.82
C ILE A 210 3.87 14.46 -2.39
N TRP A 211 3.85 13.50 -1.47
CA TRP A 211 2.63 12.87 -0.98
C TRP A 211 1.69 13.91 -0.35
N ALA A 212 2.20 14.74 0.55
CA ALA A 212 1.44 15.81 1.20
C ALA A 212 0.98 16.90 0.21
N THR A 213 1.79 17.19 -0.83
CA THR A 213 1.39 18.09 -1.92
C THR A 213 0.17 17.55 -2.66
N GLY A 214 0.04 16.23 -2.81
CA GLY A 214 -1.15 15.59 -3.35
C GLY A 214 -2.44 15.98 -2.61
N PHE A 215 -2.38 16.11 -1.28
CA PHE A 215 -3.54 16.46 -0.46
C PHE A 215 -4.09 17.85 -0.77
N MET A 216 -3.25 18.79 -1.22
CA MET A 216 -3.72 20.11 -1.66
C MET A 216 -4.76 19.97 -2.77
N PHE A 217 -4.49 19.13 -3.78
CA PHE A 217 -5.39 18.92 -4.92
C PHE A 217 -6.58 18.02 -4.60
N LEU A 218 -6.44 17.10 -3.63
CA LEU A 218 -7.49 16.14 -3.27
C LEU A 218 -8.52 16.72 -2.30
N ILE A 219 -8.11 17.66 -1.44
CA ILE A 219 -8.99 18.26 -0.43
C ILE A 219 -9.61 19.56 -0.95
N SER A 220 -8.79 20.50 -1.45
CA SER A 220 -9.28 21.79 -1.91
C SER A 220 -9.72 21.70 -3.37
N TRP A 221 -10.93 22.18 -3.67
CA TRP A 221 -11.55 21.99 -4.98
C TRP A 221 -11.45 23.23 -5.86
N ARG A 222 -11.74 23.05 -7.16
CA ARG A 222 -11.51 24.04 -8.23
C ARG A 222 -12.02 25.46 -7.93
N GLY A 223 -13.21 25.61 -7.35
CA GLY A 223 -13.84 26.91 -7.16
C GLY A 223 -12.98 27.89 -6.38
N TYR A 224 -12.40 27.43 -5.26
CA TYR A 224 -11.50 28.21 -4.42
C TYR A 224 -10.29 28.75 -5.21
N TRP A 225 -9.65 27.88 -5.99
CA TRP A 225 -8.48 28.25 -6.79
C TRP A 225 -8.82 29.17 -7.96
N GLN A 226 -10.01 29.02 -8.55
CA GLN A 226 -10.45 29.88 -9.64
C GLN A 226 -10.63 31.33 -9.18
N GLU A 227 -11.28 31.54 -8.03
CA GLU A 227 -11.43 32.88 -7.43
C GLU A 227 -10.07 33.49 -7.08
N LEU A 228 -9.14 32.71 -6.52
CA LEU A 228 -7.79 33.17 -6.22
C LEU A 228 -7.04 33.59 -7.51
N ILE A 229 -7.10 32.79 -8.57
CA ILE A 229 -6.45 33.10 -9.85
C ILE A 229 -7.00 34.40 -10.45
N GLU A 230 -8.30 34.67 -10.31
CA GLU A 230 -8.90 35.92 -10.79
C GLU A 230 -8.33 37.16 -10.08
N THR A 231 -7.99 37.05 -8.79
CA THR A 231 -7.30 38.14 -8.07
C THR A 231 -5.86 38.35 -8.59
N LEU A 232 -5.17 37.28 -8.97
CA LEU A 232 -3.82 37.35 -9.56
C LEU A 232 -3.84 37.94 -10.97
N VAL A 233 -4.84 37.56 -11.78
CA VAL A 233 -5.09 38.13 -13.12
C VAL A 233 -5.30 39.64 -13.00
N TRP A 234 -6.16 40.08 -12.07
CA TRP A 234 -6.36 41.49 -11.79
C TRP A 234 -5.06 42.20 -11.38
N ALA A 235 -4.27 41.60 -10.48
CA ALA A 235 -3.02 42.17 -10.02
C ALA A 235 -1.99 42.32 -11.15
N HIS A 236 -1.86 41.31 -12.02
CA HIS A 236 -0.93 41.33 -13.15
C HIS A 236 -1.25 42.45 -14.14
N GLU A 237 -2.53 42.60 -14.51
CA GLU A 237 -2.96 43.65 -15.46
C GLU A 237 -2.81 45.07 -14.89
N ARG A 238 -2.90 45.22 -13.57
CA ARG A 238 -2.81 46.51 -12.87
C ARG A 238 -1.40 46.88 -12.41
N THR A 239 -0.45 45.95 -12.49
CA THR A 239 0.94 46.21 -12.10
C THR A 239 1.71 46.89 -13.26
N PRO A 240 2.19 48.13 -13.09
CA PRO A 240 2.97 48.81 -14.12
C PRO A 240 4.21 48.00 -14.51
N LEU A 241 4.64 48.11 -15.78
CA LEU A 241 5.74 47.34 -16.39
C LEU A 241 5.41 45.86 -16.62
N ALA A 242 4.80 45.16 -15.65
CA ALA A 242 4.38 43.77 -15.81
C ALA A 242 3.23 43.62 -16.83
N ASN A 243 2.32 44.60 -16.88
CA ASN A 243 1.18 44.64 -17.80
C ASN A 243 1.54 44.73 -19.31
N LEU A 244 2.81 45.01 -19.63
CA LEU A 244 3.34 44.94 -20.99
C LEU A 244 3.47 43.48 -21.47
N ILE A 245 3.68 42.56 -20.53
CA ILE A 245 3.76 41.12 -20.79
C ILE A 245 2.35 40.56 -20.65
N ARG A 246 1.82 39.96 -21.73
CA ARG A 246 0.49 39.35 -21.75
C ARG A 246 0.61 37.85 -21.96
N TRP A 247 -0.24 37.09 -21.26
CA TRP A 247 -0.39 35.67 -21.52
C TRP A 247 -1.06 35.44 -22.88
N ARG A 248 -0.66 34.37 -23.55
CA ARG A 248 -1.34 33.88 -24.76
C ARG A 248 -2.66 33.20 -24.39
N ASP A 249 -2.61 32.34 -23.38
CA ASP A 249 -3.74 31.55 -22.90
C ASP A 249 -4.19 32.06 -21.52
N LYS A 250 -5.49 32.14 -21.30
CA LYS A 250 -6.04 32.68 -20.05
C LYS A 250 -5.70 31.75 -18.86
N PRO A 251 -5.12 32.28 -17.77
CA PRO A 251 -4.90 31.49 -16.56
C PRO A 251 -6.23 31.02 -15.97
N VAL A 252 -6.39 29.71 -15.80
CA VAL A 252 -7.57 29.09 -15.18
C VAL A 252 -7.13 27.98 -14.24
N ALA A 253 -7.93 27.73 -13.20
CA ALA A 253 -7.69 26.58 -12.33
C ALA A 253 -7.85 25.26 -13.12
N LEU A 254 -7.15 24.21 -12.66
CA LEU A 254 -7.31 22.85 -13.18
C LEU A 254 -8.78 22.43 -13.18
N SER A 255 -9.20 21.66 -14.19
CA SER A 255 -10.55 21.07 -14.16
C SER A 255 -10.70 20.08 -13.00
N ILE A 256 -11.95 19.78 -12.62
CA ILE A 256 -12.25 18.88 -11.50
C ILE A 256 -11.58 17.50 -11.69
N VAL A 257 -11.72 16.89 -12.87
CA VAL A 257 -11.09 15.60 -13.20
C VAL A 257 -9.57 15.71 -13.23
N GLN A 258 -9.01 16.79 -13.79
CA GLN A 258 -7.56 17.01 -13.78
C GLN A 258 -7.01 17.14 -12.37
N ALA A 259 -7.67 17.85 -11.46
CA ALA A 259 -7.24 17.99 -10.08
C ALA A 259 -7.22 16.64 -9.34
N ARG A 260 -8.26 15.80 -9.53
CA ARG A 260 -8.28 14.42 -9.03
C ARG A 260 -7.09 13.61 -9.55
N LEU A 261 -6.81 13.68 -10.86
CA LEU A 261 -5.70 12.96 -11.47
C LEU A 261 -4.34 13.44 -10.96
N VAL A 262 -4.11 14.76 -10.95
CA VAL A 262 -2.86 15.37 -10.49
C VAL A 262 -2.62 15.07 -9.01
N GLY A 263 -3.67 15.17 -8.18
CA GLY A 263 -3.63 14.79 -6.78
C GLY A 263 -3.29 13.31 -6.59
N LEU A 264 -3.93 12.42 -7.37
CA LEU A 264 -3.64 10.99 -7.36
C LEU A 264 -2.21 10.67 -7.79
N VAL A 265 -1.68 11.36 -8.80
CA VAL A 265 -0.28 11.19 -9.25
C VAL A 265 0.69 11.57 -8.14
N HIS A 266 0.51 12.73 -7.50
CA HIS A 266 1.35 13.15 -6.37
C HIS A 266 1.22 12.16 -5.21
N PHE A 267 0.00 11.78 -4.85
CA PHE A 267 -0.23 10.79 -3.80
C PHE A 267 0.51 9.48 -4.11
N SER A 268 0.35 8.93 -5.32
CA SER A 268 0.95 7.66 -5.72
C SER A 268 2.47 7.71 -5.77
N VAL A 269 3.05 8.74 -6.40
CA VAL A 269 4.50 8.92 -6.52
C VAL A 269 5.12 9.10 -5.14
N GLY A 270 4.56 9.99 -4.31
CA GLY A 270 5.05 10.21 -2.96
C GLY A 270 4.94 8.95 -2.11
N PHE A 271 3.85 8.20 -2.24
CA PHE A 271 3.64 6.94 -1.50
C PHE A 271 4.67 5.87 -1.89
N ILE A 272 4.89 5.66 -3.19
CA ILE A 272 5.85 4.67 -3.70
C ILE A 272 7.28 5.05 -3.29
N LEU A 273 7.70 6.31 -3.50
CA LEU A 273 9.05 6.75 -3.17
C LEU A 273 9.32 6.73 -1.67
N THR A 274 8.31 7.03 -0.84
CA THR A 274 8.43 6.97 0.62
C THR A 274 8.75 5.55 1.06
N PHE A 275 8.00 4.57 0.56
CA PHE A 275 8.26 3.19 0.93
C PHE A 275 9.54 2.64 0.30
N ALA A 276 9.87 3.01 -0.95
CA ALA A 276 11.10 2.56 -1.60
C ALA A 276 12.35 3.03 -0.83
N ALA A 277 12.40 4.30 -0.43
CA ALA A 277 13.50 4.82 0.37
C ALA A 277 13.59 4.15 1.74
N PHE A 278 12.45 3.93 2.40
CA PHE A 278 12.40 3.21 3.67
C PHE A 278 12.87 1.77 3.55
N LEU A 279 12.37 1.02 2.57
CA LEU A 279 12.73 -0.37 2.31
C LEU A 279 14.24 -0.50 2.13
N VAL A 280 14.82 0.25 1.19
CA VAL A 280 16.26 0.20 0.93
C VAL A 280 17.06 0.63 2.16
N GLY A 281 16.78 1.83 2.70
CA GLY A 281 17.59 2.38 3.79
C GLY A 281 17.50 1.60 5.10
N SER A 282 16.37 0.95 5.38
CA SER A 282 16.21 0.12 6.57
C SER A 282 16.84 -1.26 6.44
N THR A 283 16.80 -1.87 5.25
CA THR A 283 17.45 -3.17 5.01
C THR A 283 18.97 -3.01 4.93
N THR A 284 19.50 -2.15 4.04
CA THR A 284 20.95 -1.98 3.84
C THR A 284 21.64 -1.26 4.98
N GLY A 285 20.88 -0.63 5.88
CA GLY A 285 21.41 -0.03 7.11
C GLY A 285 21.69 -1.06 8.21
N LYS A 286 21.22 -2.31 8.05
CA LYS A 286 21.39 -3.39 9.04
C LYS A 286 22.19 -4.58 8.54
N PHE A 287 22.11 -4.89 7.24
CA PHE A 287 22.78 -6.01 6.57
C PHE A 287 23.71 -5.48 5.50
#